data_AF-A0A945RMC1-F1
#
_entry.id   AF-A0A945RMC1-F1
#
_cell.length_a   1.000
_cell.length_b   1.000
_cell.length_c   1.000
_cell.angle_alpha   90.00
_cell.angle_beta   90.00
_cell.angle_gamma   90.00
#
_symmetry.space_group_name_H-M   'P 1'
#
loop_
_entity.id
_entity.type
_entity.pdbx_description
1 polymer ?
#
loop_
_entity_poly.entity_id
_entity_poly.type
_entity_poly.pdbx_seq_one_letter_code
_entity_poly.pdbx_strand_id
1 'polypeptide(L)'
;MVSFSIWHLIIVLLLVGGMFGIPVLAIRKENTDIRLKRLQFLYWIIGGYLIIPAIFGYVMGTMQVETDTINAIGFLYGIAVAYPVFQRIVRRARDAGKGKKIAYLSIIPFVNIVTMLMLIFTRSVEETQLEQSP
;
A
#
# COMPACT_ATOMS: atom_id res chain seq x y z
N MET A 1 28.24 -1.45 23.68
CA MET A 1 27.44 -0.21 23.60
C MET A 1 27.62 0.36 22.22
N VAL A 2 26.59 0.35 21.37
CA VAL A 2 26.64 0.98 20.05
C VAL A 2 26.61 2.50 20.27
N SER A 3 27.60 3.25 19.78
CA SER A 3 27.55 4.71 19.86
C SER A 3 26.56 5.23 18.81
N PHE A 4 25.49 5.87 19.28
CA PHE A 4 24.48 6.43 18.39
C PHE A 4 25.04 7.70 17.75
N SER A 5 25.57 7.58 16.52
CA SER A 5 26.15 8.72 15.80
C SER A 5 25.07 9.54 15.08
N ILE A 6 25.40 10.78 14.72
CA ILE A 6 24.51 11.65 13.94
C ILE A 6 24.07 11.02 12.61
N TRP A 7 24.91 10.17 12.01
CA TRP A 7 24.57 9.42 10.80
C TRP A 7 23.46 8.40 11.03
N HIS A 8 23.44 7.73 12.19
CA HIS A 8 22.35 6.82 12.57
C HIS A 8 21.03 7.60 12.72
N LEU A 9 21.08 8.79 13.31
CA LEU A 9 19.90 9.66 13.42
C LEU A 9 19.35 10.06 12.04
N ILE A 10 20.23 10.48 11.11
CA ILE A 10 19.83 10.86 9.75
C ILE A 10 19.19 9.68 9.02
N ILE A 11 19.77 8.48 9.11
CA ILE A 11 19.22 7.27 8.51
C ILE A 11 17.83 6.99 9.09
N VAL A 12 17.67 6.98 10.42
CA VAL A 12 16.37 6.76 11.06
C VAL A 12 15.33 7.78 10.60
N LEU A 13 15.69 9.06 10.51
CA LEU A 13 14.79 10.11 10.02
C LEU A 13 14.40 9.91 8.56
N LEU A 14 15.32 9.48 7.69
CA LEU A 14 15.01 9.16 6.29
C LEU A 14 14.10 7.93 6.18
N LEU A 15 14.33 6.91 6.99
CA LEU A 15 13.51 5.70 7.00
C LEU A 15 12.09 6.01 7.48
N VAL A 16 11.95 6.69 8.62
CA VAL A 16 10.64 7.10 9.16
C VAL A 16 9.94 8.08 8.21
N GLY A 17 10.68 9.07 7.70
CA GLY A 17 10.19 10.03 6.72
C GLY A 17 9.74 9.36 5.42
N GLY A 18 10.45 8.34 4.94
CA GLY A 18 10.05 7.56 3.78
C GLY A 18 8.80 6.72 4.06
N MET A 19 8.81 5.95 5.16
CA MET A 19 7.71 5.04 5.53
C MET A 19 6.37 5.75 5.72
N PHE A 20 6.35 6.95 6.32
CA PHE A 20 5.12 7.70 6.54
C PHE A 20 4.90 8.80 5.51
N GLY A 21 5.96 9.48 5.08
CA GLY A 21 5.87 10.58 4.11
C GLY A 21 5.45 10.11 2.73
N ILE A 22 5.94 8.96 2.24
CA ILE A 22 5.56 8.45 0.91
C ILE A 22 4.05 8.14 0.85
N PRO A 23 3.45 7.39 1.80
CA PRO A 23 2.01 7.23 1.86
C PRO A 23 1.22 8.54 1.91
N VAL A 24 1.61 9.47 2.79
CA VAL A 24 0.95 10.78 2.91
C VAL A 24 1.00 11.53 1.58
N LEU A 25 2.16 11.58 0.94
CA LEU A 25 2.35 12.24 -0.35
C LEU A 25 1.52 11.57 -1.45
N ALA A 26 1.48 10.24 -1.50
CA ALA A 26 0.68 9.48 -2.45
C ALA A 26 -0.82 9.83 -2.33
N ILE A 27 -1.36 9.82 -1.12
CA ILE A 27 -2.77 10.14 -0.85
C ILE A 27 -3.08 11.60 -1.19
N ARG A 28 -2.20 12.51 -0.78
CA ARG A 28 -2.36 13.94 -1.01
C ARG A 28 -2.33 14.28 -2.49
N LYS A 29 -1.38 13.72 -3.25
CA LYS A 29 -1.22 13.97 -4.68
C LYS A 29 -2.26 13.28 -5.56
N GLU A 30 -2.90 12.20 -5.08
CA GLU A 30 -3.92 11.48 -5.85
C GLU A 30 -5.26 12.23 -5.91
N ASN A 31 -5.32 13.34 -6.63
CA ASN A 31 -6.54 14.15 -6.84
C ASN A 31 -7.22 13.86 -8.20
N THR A 32 -6.79 12.83 -8.93
CA THR A 32 -7.40 12.47 -10.21
C THR A 32 -8.83 11.97 -10.00
N ASP A 33 -9.70 12.07 -11.01
CA ASP A 33 -11.06 11.47 -10.97
C ASP A 33 -11.08 9.97 -11.28
N ILE A 34 -9.90 9.37 -11.44
CA ILE A 34 -9.77 7.96 -11.77
C ILE A 34 -10.38 7.12 -10.66
N ARG A 35 -11.24 6.18 -11.05
CA ARG A 35 -11.86 5.18 -10.18
C ARG A 35 -11.23 3.83 -10.44
N LEU A 36 -11.07 3.03 -9.39
CA LEU A 36 -10.56 1.67 -9.50
C LEU A 36 -11.67 0.69 -9.11
N LYS A 37 -12.15 -0.07 -10.10
CA LYS A 37 -13.20 -1.05 -9.90
C LYS A 37 -12.74 -2.18 -8.97
N ARG A 38 -13.70 -2.82 -8.32
CA ARG A 38 -13.47 -3.89 -7.31
C ARG A 38 -12.52 -4.99 -7.80
N LEU A 39 -12.78 -5.58 -8.97
CA LEU A 39 -11.97 -6.67 -9.51
C LEU A 39 -10.54 -6.23 -9.84
N GLN A 40 -10.37 -5.03 -10.40
CA GLN A 40 -9.05 -4.48 -10.71
C GLN A 40 -8.23 -4.21 -9.44
N PHE A 41 -8.89 -3.74 -8.38
CA PHE A 41 -8.27 -3.58 -7.07
C PHE A 41 -7.88 -4.94 -6.47
N LEU A 42 -8.75 -5.94 -6.57
CA LEU A 42 -8.48 -7.30 -6.10
C LEU A 42 -7.28 -7.94 -6.81
N TYR A 43 -7.22 -7.88 -8.14
CA TYR A 43 -6.07 -8.37 -8.89
C TYR A 43 -4.77 -7.70 -8.48
N TRP A 44 -4.84 -6.41 -8.14
CA TRP A 44 -3.67 -5.69 -7.70
C TRP A 44 -3.20 -6.10 -6.31
N ILE A 45 -4.13 -6.32 -5.37
CA ILE A 45 -3.80 -6.85 -4.04
C ILE A 45 -3.22 -8.26 -4.16
N ILE A 46 -3.90 -9.15 -4.87
CA ILE A 46 -3.47 -10.54 -4.98
C ILE A 46 -2.14 -10.63 -5.76
N GLY A 47 -2.09 -10.10 -6.98
CA GLY A 47 -0.90 -10.18 -7.83
C GLY A 47 0.25 -9.34 -7.32
N GLY A 48 0.00 -8.04 -7.14
CA GLY A 48 1.04 -7.07 -6.80
C GLY A 48 1.51 -7.14 -5.35
N TYR A 49 0.57 -7.20 -4.41
CA TYR A 49 0.88 -7.05 -2.99
C TYR A 49 1.16 -8.38 -2.27
N LEU A 50 0.59 -9.50 -2.72
CA LEU A 50 0.75 -10.82 -2.07
C LEU A 50 1.65 -11.76 -2.87
N ILE A 51 1.33 -12.00 -4.15
CA ILE A 51 2.03 -13.01 -4.96
C ILE A 51 3.47 -12.59 -5.27
N ILE A 52 3.72 -11.35 -5.69
CA ILE A 52 5.09 -10.90 -6.02
C ILE A 52 6.03 -11.05 -4.81
N PRO A 53 5.70 -10.54 -3.61
CA PRO A 53 6.55 -10.74 -2.43
C PRO A 53 6.73 -12.22 -2.05
N ALA A 54 5.69 -13.05 -2.20
CA ALA A 54 5.77 -14.47 -1.89
C ALA A 54 6.72 -15.22 -2.85
N ILE A 55 6.60 -14.97 -4.16
CA ILE A 55 7.51 -15.53 -5.17
C ILE A 55 8.93 -15.04 -4.92
N PHE A 56 9.10 -13.74 -4.66
CA PHE A 56 10.42 -13.18 -4.36
C PHE A 56 11.04 -13.85 -3.13
N GLY A 57 10.30 -13.97 -2.03
CA GLY A 57 10.77 -14.65 -0.82
C GLY A 57 11.13 -16.12 -1.07
N TYR A 58 10.33 -16.84 -1.85
CA TYR A 58 10.61 -18.22 -2.24
C TYR A 58 11.92 -18.31 -3.05
N VAL A 59 12.07 -17.51 -4.10
CA VAL A 59 13.27 -17.52 -4.96
C VAL A 59 14.52 -17.19 -4.15
N MET A 60 14.50 -16.12 -3.36
CA MET A 60 15.64 -15.71 -2.54
C MET A 60 16.01 -16.76 -1.49
N GLY A 61 15.01 -17.44 -0.90
CA GLY A 61 15.22 -18.55 0.02
C GLY A 61 15.85 -19.76 -0.66
N THR A 62 15.40 -20.12 -1.87
CA THR A 62 16.00 -21.22 -2.65
C THR A 62 17.43 -20.93 -3.09
N MET A 63 17.77 -19.65 -3.31
CA MET A 63 19.11 -19.20 -3.66
C MET A 63 20.04 -19.05 -2.45
N GLN A 64 19.55 -19.35 -1.23
CA GLN A 64 20.29 -19.20 0.03
C GLN A 64 20.90 -17.80 0.21
N VAL A 65 20.19 -16.76 -0.25
CA VAL A 65 20.66 -15.38 -0.08
C VAL A 65 20.63 -15.03 1.41
N GLU A 66 21.66 -14.30 1.86
CA GLU A 66 21.75 -13.84 3.24
C GLU A 66 20.50 -13.07 3.68
N THR A 67 20.02 -13.37 4.88
CA THR A 67 18.80 -12.79 5.45
C THR A 67 18.85 -11.26 5.48
N ASP A 68 20.01 -10.67 5.76
CA ASP A 68 20.18 -9.21 5.78
C ASP A 68 20.00 -8.59 4.40
N THR A 69 20.46 -9.27 3.35
CA THR A 69 20.26 -8.84 1.96
C THR A 69 18.78 -8.95 1.58
N ILE A 70 18.10 -10.03 1.98
CA ILE A 70 16.65 -10.21 1.76
C ILE A 70 15.86 -9.10 2.46
N ASN A 71 16.21 -8.78 3.71
CA ASN A 71 15.58 -7.72 4.49
C ASN A 71 15.76 -6.34 3.85
N ALA A 72 16.98 -6.03 3.39
CA ALA A 72 17.27 -4.77 2.72
C ALA A 72 16.48 -4.62 1.41
N ILE A 73 16.44 -5.65 0.57
CA ILE A 73 15.67 -5.62 -0.69
C ILE A 73 14.16 -5.55 -0.42
N GLY A 74 13.66 -6.33 0.54
CA GLY A 74 12.24 -6.29 0.94
C GLY A 74 11.83 -4.92 1.45
N PHE A 75 12.70 -4.26 2.20
CA PHE A 75 12.48 -2.89 2.65
C PHE A 75 12.41 -1.89 1.49
N LEU A 76 13.37 -1.94 0.57
CA LEU A 76 13.38 -1.08 -0.63
C LEU A 76 12.15 -1.33 -1.51
N TYR A 77 11.75 -2.59 -1.67
CA TYR A 77 10.53 -2.97 -2.36
C TYR A 77 9.31 -2.33 -1.68
N GLY A 78 9.19 -2.43 -0.35
CA GLY A 78 8.11 -1.82 0.43
C GLY A 78 7.99 -0.32 0.20
N ILE A 79 9.12 0.40 0.20
CA ILE A 79 9.19 1.82 -0.14
C ILE A 79 8.72 2.09 -1.58
N ALA A 80 9.23 1.32 -2.53
CA ALA A 80 8.93 1.50 -3.95
C ALA A 80 7.43 1.29 -4.26
N VAL A 81 6.81 0.29 -3.61
CA VAL A 81 5.38 0.00 -3.82
C VAL A 81 4.46 0.87 -2.98
N ALA A 82 4.92 1.47 -1.88
CA ALA A 82 4.08 2.28 -1.01
C ALA A 82 3.32 3.37 -1.79
N TYR A 83 4.01 4.10 -2.67
CA TYR A 83 3.35 5.16 -3.45
C TYR A 83 2.17 4.65 -4.29
N PRO A 84 2.33 3.66 -5.20
CA PRO A 84 1.21 3.13 -5.96
C PRO A 84 0.17 2.38 -5.11
N VAL A 85 0.54 1.74 -3.97
CA VAL A 85 -0.43 1.15 -3.01
C VAL A 85 -1.44 2.22 -2.61
N PHE A 86 -0.96 3.32 -2.04
CA PHE A 86 -1.82 4.32 -1.44
C PHE A 86 -2.63 5.12 -2.47
N GLN A 87 -2.10 5.34 -3.68
CA GLN A 87 -2.89 5.88 -4.79
C GLN A 87 -4.07 4.97 -5.15
N ARG A 88 -3.86 3.65 -5.20
CA ARG A 88 -4.92 2.69 -5.55
C ARG A 88 -5.97 2.57 -4.46
N ILE A 89 -5.59 2.65 -3.19
CA ILE A 89 -6.53 2.73 -2.06
C ILE A 89 -7.43 3.96 -2.21
N VAL A 90 -6.88 5.13 -2.54
CA VAL A 90 -7.68 6.35 -2.78
C VAL A 90 -8.65 6.15 -3.95
N ARG A 91 -8.19 5.61 -5.08
CA ARG A 91 -9.03 5.39 -6.27
C ARG A 91 -10.15 4.39 -6.00
N ARG A 92 -9.88 3.33 -5.21
CA ARG A 92 -10.89 2.35 -4.78
C ARG A 92 -11.87 2.96 -3.79
N ALA A 93 -11.38 3.71 -2.81
CA ALA A 93 -12.22 4.41 -1.85
C ALA A 93 -13.21 5.35 -2.56
N ARG A 94 -12.74 6.11 -3.56
CA ARG A 94 -13.59 6.97 -4.39
C ARG A 94 -14.66 6.18 -5.13
N ASP A 95 -14.31 5.07 -5.76
CA ASP A 95 -15.26 4.20 -6.46
C ASP A 95 -16.34 3.64 -5.50
N ALA A 96 -15.95 3.36 -4.26
CA ALA A 96 -16.84 2.93 -3.17
C ALA A 96 -17.61 4.09 -2.49
N GLY A 97 -17.51 5.33 -3.02
CA GLY A 97 -18.19 6.50 -2.45
C GLY A 97 -17.60 6.98 -1.12
N LYS A 98 -16.38 6.56 -0.80
CA LYS A 98 -15.66 6.95 0.41
C LYS A 98 -14.65 8.06 0.13
N GLY A 99 -14.50 8.97 1.10
CA GLY A 99 -13.51 10.03 1.02
C GLY A 99 -12.08 9.57 1.30
N LYS A 100 -11.10 10.42 0.99
CA LYS A 100 -9.66 10.17 1.20
C LYS A 100 -9.25 9.86 2.64
N LYS A 101 -10.08 10.22 3.62
CA LYS A 101 -9.82 9.97 5.05
C LYS A 101 -9.52 8.49 5.33
N ILE A 102 -10.20 7.59 4.64
CA ILE A 102 -9.97 6.14 4.78
C ILE A 102 -8.55 5.74 4.35
N ALA A 103 -8.03 6.35 3.28
CA ALA A 103 -6.65 6.10 2.85
C ALA A 103 -5.60 6.67 3.83
N TYR A 104 -5.89 7.77 4.53
CA TYR A 104 -5.02 8.26 5.60
C TYR A 104 -5.00 7.33 6.80
N LEU A 105 -6.15 6.75 7.17
CA LEU A 105 -6.22 5.76 8.24
C LEU A 105 -5.43 4.49 7.89
N SER A 106 -5.42 4.11 6.60
CA SER A 106 -4.69 2.93 6.12
C SER A 106 -3.17 3.09 6.12
N ILE A 107 -2.61 4.23 6.53
CA ILE A 107 -1.16 4.37 6.73
C ILE A 107 -0.68 3.48 7.88
N ILE A 108 -1.53 3.23 8.88
CA ILE A 108 -1.24 2.33 9.98
C ILE A 108 -1.30 0.89 9.45
N PRO A 109 -0.24 0.06 9.57
CA PRO A 109 -0.16 -1.24 8.89
C PRO A 109 -1.35 -2.18 9.14
N PHE A 110 -1.77 -2.34 10.41
CA PHE A 110 -2.93 -3.17 10.75
C PHE A 110 -4.25 -2.61 10.19
N VAL A 111 -4.42 -1.29 10.26
CA VAL A 111 -5.59 -0.60 9.70
C VAL A 111 -5.59 -0.69 8.18
N ASN A 112 -4.41 -0.78 7.56
CA ASN A 112 -4.28 -0.95 6.11
C ASN A 112 -4.95 -2.23 5.64
N ILE A 113 -4.65 -3.35 6.29
CA ILE A 113 -5.22 -4.66 5.97
C ILE A 113 -6.75 -4.61 6.10
N VAL A 114 -7.26 -4.08 7.21
CA VAL A 114 -8.70 -3.92 7.45
C VAL A 114 -9.34 -3.02 6.39
N THR A 115 -8.68 -1.92 6.04
CA THR A 115 -9.16 -0.99 5.01
C THR A 115 -9.22 -1.65 3.64
N MET A 116 -8.18 -2.40 3.24
CA MET A 116 -8.16 -3.13 1.98
C MET A 116 -9.28 -4.15 1.91
N LEU A 117 -9.48 -4.95 2.98
CA LEU A 117 -10.57 -5.92 3.06
C LEU A 117 -11.93 -5.24 2.93
N MET A 118 -12.18 -4.19 3.71
CA MET A 118 -13.42 -3.43 3.64
C MET A 118 -13.68 -2.85 2.24
N LEU A 119 -12.65 -2.30 1.59
CA LEU A 119 -12.75 -1.76 0.24
C LEU A 119 -12.94 -2.85 -0.85
N ILE A 120 -12.47 -4.08 -0.62
CA ILE A 120 -12.75 -5.23 -1.49
C ILE A 120 -14.23 -5.60 -1.40
N PHE A 121 -14.84 -5.57 -0.22
CA PHE A 121 -16.23 -6.00 -0.05
C PHE A 121 -17.26 -4.89 -0.29
N THR A 122 -16.86 -3.63 -0.24
CA THR A 122 -17.75 -2.50 -0.54
C THR A 122 -18.06 -2.45 -2.04
N ARG A 123 -19.34 -2.28 -2.40
CA ARG A 123 -19.80 -2.14 -3.81
C ARG A 123 -19.38 -0.79 -4.41
N SER A 124 -19.37 -0.70 -5.73
CA SER A 124 -19.18 0.59 -6.40
C SER A 124 -20.44 1.45 -6.28
N VAL A 125 -20.27 2.79 -6.31
CA VAL A 125 -21.41 3.72 -6.32
C VAL A 125 -22.27 3.49 -7.57
N GLU A 126 -21.65 3.22 -8.72
CA GLU A 126 -22.34 2.97 -9.99
C GLU A 126 -23.21 1.70 -9.93
N GLU A 127 -22.69 0.59 -9.38
CA GLU A 127 -23.49 -0.64 -9.18
C GLU A 127 -24.70 -0.39 -8.27
N THR A 128 -24.52 0.41 -7.22
CA THR A 128 -25.58 0.72 -6.26
C THR A 128 -26.69 1.58 -6.89
N GLN A 129 -26.34 2.50 -7.80
CA GLN A 129 -27.29 3.36 -8.48
C GLN A 129 -28.09 2.62 -9.57
N LEU A 130 -27.48 1.64 -10.24
CA LEU A 130 -28.14 0.82 -11.26
C LEU A 130 -29.20 -0.12 -10.66
N GLU A 131 -28.97 -0.69 -9.48
CA GLU A 131 -29.99 -1.48 -8.76
C GLU A 131 -31.19 -0.64 -8.30
N GLN A 132 -31.00 0.68 -8.14
CA GLN A 132 -32.04 1.61 -7.66
C GLN A 132 -32.79 2.31 -8.79
N SER A 133 -32.35 2.13 -10.05
CA SER A 133 -33.04 2.66 -11.23
C SER A 133 -34.06 1.62 -11.72
N PRO A 134 -35.38 1.94 -11.72
CA PRO A 134 -36.46 1.01 -12.06
C PRO A 134 -36.44 0.52 -13.51
#